data_AF-A0A929HHH1-F1
#
_entry.id   AF-A0A929HHH1-F1
#
_cell.length_a   1.000
_cell.length_b   1.000
_cell.length_c   1.000
_cell.angle_alpha   90.00
_cell.angle_beta   90.00
_cell.angle_gamma   90.00
#
_symmetry.space_group_name_H-M   'P 1'
#
loop_
_entity.id
_entity.type
_entity.pdbx_description
1 polymer ?
#
loop_
_entity_poly.entity_id
_entity_poly.type
_entity_poly.pdbx_seq_one_letter_code
_entity_poly.pdbx_strand_id
1 'polypeptide(L)'
;MANELDFTLDINTAELDELIKLPGVGSAMAERIIAIRPFVDFDDLIRVQGIGPAFLKKLAPHILDSFTVEDEENPDDNNIVSDVEDEESPEIEENLSENGEISPEPTKKPASVTRGQALMMAIGSGFLAFALALIFVFSILAGLNNGSLHFASPSEINHLGNQLESMSVQLTTLEDDVDGLRSRLDNMEILSNRIRTAEDTLKTLNDDFEILQTNNGNIQTVMESLRDLLLELFPPTEKTE
;
A
#
# COMPACT_ATOMS: atom_id res chain seq x y z
N MET A 1 27.70 12.72 -31.83
CA MET A 1 26.23 12.79 -31.87
C MET A 1 25.68 11.44 -31.43
N ALA A 2 24.67 11.49 -30.56
CA ALA A 2 23.90 10.38 -29.96
C ALA A 2 24.63 9.63 -28.81
N ASN A 3 24.10 9.49 -27.59
CA ASN A 3 22.72 9.63 -27.12
C ASN A 3 22.74 9.89 -25.60
N GLU A 4 22.71 11.16 -25.17
CA GLU A 4 22.27 11.56 -23.82
C GLU A 4 20.76 11.37 -23.80
N LEU A 5 20.31 10.16 -23.48
CA LEU A 5 18.96 9.97 -22.97
C LEU A 5 19.09 9.98 -21.46
N ASP A 6 18.75 11.12 -20.88
CA ASP A 6 18.45 11.31 -19.47
C ASP A 6 17.23 10.44 -19.11
N PHE A 7 17.47 9.13 -19.04
CA PHE A 7 16.44 8.14 -18.75
C PHE A 7 16.38 7.99 -17.25
N THR A 8 15.60 8.87 -16.63
CA THR A 8 15.33 8.85 -15.20
C THR A 8 14.23 7.81 -14.94
N LEU A 9 14.64 6.67 -14.37
CA LEU A 9 13.76 5.54 -14.11
C LEU A 9 13.49 5.40 -12.61
N ASP A 10 12.22 5.32 -12.22
CA ASP A 10 11.84 5.00 -10.85
C ASP A 10 11.98 3.49 -10.61
N ILE A 11 12.92 3.11 -9.75
CA ILE A 11 13.28 1.71 -9.48
C ILE A 11 12.16 0.96 -8.76
N ASN A 12 11.28 1.65 -8.03
CA ASN A 12 10.18 1.03 -7.30
C ASN A 12 9.01 0.64 -8.22
N THR A 13 8.81 1.38 -9.32
CA THR A 13 7.69 1.19 -10.24
C THR A 13 8.09 0.61 -11.60
N ALA A 14 9.38 0.67 -11.96
CA ALA A 14 9.89 0.20 -13.25
C ALA A 14 9.54 -1.26 -13.59
N GLU A 15 9.28 -1.53 -14.86
CA GLU A 15 9.13 -2.90 -15.35
C GLU A 15 10.49 -3.58 -15.59
N LEU A 16 10.48 -4.90 -15.71
CA LEU A 16 11.70 -5.72 -15.90
C LEU A 16 12.51 -5.26 -17.12
N ASP A 17 11.84 -4.98 -18.23
CA ASP A 17 12.47 -4.55 -19.49
C ASP A 17 13.05 -3.12 -19.39
N GLU A 18 12.58 -2.32 -18.45
CA GLU A 18 13.07 -0.96 -18.20
C GLU A 18 14.29 -0.98 -17.28
N LEU A 19 14.27 -1.83 -16.25
CA LEU A 19 15.42 -2.05 -15.38
C LEU A 19 16.64 -2.60 -16.14
N ILE A 20 16.43 -3.43 -17.18
CA ILE A 20 17.52 -3.97 -18.01
C ILE A 20 18.22 -2.88 -18.84
N LYS A 21 17.56 -1.75 -19.10
CA LYS A 21 18.17 -0.63 -19.84
C LYS A 21 19.21 0.11 -18.98
N LEU A 22 19.23 -0.11 -17.67
CA LEU A 22 20.22 0.50 -16.77
C LEU A 22 21.61 -0.12 -16.98
N PRO A 23 22.68 0.71 -16.99
CA PRO A 23 24.02 0.24 -17.27
C PRO A 23 24.51 -0.76 -16.22
N GLY A 24 24.69 -2.02 -16.63
CA GLY A 24 25.17 -3.11 -15.80
C GLY A 24 24.09 -3.86 -15.00
N VAL A 25 22.80 -3.58 -15.25
CA VAL A 25 21.67 -4.36 -14.74
C VAL A 25 21.22 -5.35 -15.82
N GLY A 26 21.50 -6.63 -15.62
CA GLY A 26 20.97 -7.71 -16.48
C GLY A 26 19.61 -8.22 -16.01
N SER A 27 18.94 -9.06 -16.81
CA SER A 27 17.63 -9.66 -16.47
C SER A 27 17.62 -10.32 -15.08
N ALA A 28 18.64 -11.10 -14.75
CA ALA A 28 18.74 -11.73 -13.42
C ALA A 28 18.87 -10.71 -12.27
N MET A 29 19.47 -9.54 -12.52
CA MET A 29 19.56 -8.47 -11.51
C MET A 29 18.25 -7.70 -11.40
N ALA A 30 17.60 -7.41 -12.52
CA ALA A 30 16.29 -6.76 -12.55
C ALA A 30 15.23 -7.55 -11.76
N GLU A 31 15.20 -8.87 -11.92
CA GLU A 31 14.31 -9.75 -11.13
C GLU A 31 14.58 -9.67 -9.63
N ARG A 32 15.86 -9.60 -9.22
CA ARG A 32 16.21 -9.45 -7.80
C ARG A 32 15.82 -8.09 -7.23
N ILE A 33 15.91 -7.03 -8.04
CA ILE A 33 15.47 -5.69 -7.67
C ILE A 33 13.95 -5.70 -7.45
N ILE A 34 13.18 -6.28 -8.37
CA ILE A 34 11.71 -6.40 -8.26
C ILE A 34 11.31 -7.17 -7.00
N ALA A 35 12.01 -8.25 -6.67
CA ALA A 35 11.68 -9.11 -5.54
C ALA A 35 11.86 -8.45 -4.16
N ILE A 36 12.66 -7.38 -4.06
CA ILE A 36 13.01 -6.73 -2.78
C ILE A 36 12.27 -5.39 -2.59
N ARG A 37 11.49 -4.95 -3.59
CA ARG A 37 10.66 -3.74 -3.50
C ARG A 37 9.71 -3.79 -2.28
N PRO A 38 9.41 -2.64 -1.66
CA PRO A 38 9.83 -1.27 -2.02
C PRO A 38 11.15 -0.83 -1.35
N PHE A 39 11.89 0.07 -2.00
CA PHE A 39 13.10 0.74 -1.49
C PHE A 39 12.76 2.15 -0.99
N VAL A 40 13.26 2.52 0.19
CA VAL A 40 12.98 3.81 0.86
C VAL A 40 14.11 4.82 0.64
N ASP A 41 15.31 4.37 0.27
CA ASP A 41 16.43 5.25 -0.06
C ASP A 41 17.24 4.66 -1.23
N PHE A 42 18.01 5.49 -1.91
CA PHE A 42 18.95 5.04 -2.94
C PHE A 42 19.97 4.04 -2.38
N ASP A 43 20.39 4.22 -1.12
CA ASP A 43 21.32 3.32 -0.44
C ASP A 43 20.71 1.95 -0.09
N ASP A 44 19.37 1.82 -0.05
CA ASP A 44 18.70 0.53 0.20
C ASP A 44 18.88 -0.47 -0.94
N LEU A 45 19.28 -0.02 -2.13
CA LEU A 45 19.64 -0.88 -3.27
C LEU A 45 20.83 -1.80 -2.96
N ILE A 46 21.65 -1.48 -1.95
CA ILE A 46 22.74 -2.36 -1.50
C ILE A 46 22.25 -3.69 -0.93
N ARG A 47 20.97 -3.77 -0.52
CA ARG A 47 20.34 -5.02 -0.04
C ARG A 47 20.21 -6.06 -1.15
N VAL A 48 20.24 -5.64 -2.43
CA VAL A 48 20.16 -6.54 -3.58
C VAL A 48 21.51 -7.21 -3.80
N GLN A 49 21.52 -8.54 -3.81
CA GLN A 49 22.74 -9.33 -4.00
C GLN A 49 23.40 -9.03 -5.36
N GLY A 50 24.59 -8.43 -5.30
CA GLY A 50 25.40 -8.04 -6.45
C GLY A 50 25.38 -6.54 -6.80
N ILE A 51 24.65 -5.72 -6.04
CA ILE A 51 24.75 -4.25 -6.07
C ILE A 51 25.70 -3.81 -4.97
N GLY A 52 26.85 -3.24 -5.34
CA GLY A 52 27.83 -2.70 -4.41
C GLY A 52 27.94 -1.17 -4.48
N PRO A 53 28.65 -0.53 -3.54
CA PRO A 53 28.77 0.94 -3.49
C PRO A 53 29.41 1.55 -4.75
N ALA A 54 30.28 0.80 -5.43
CA ALA A 54 30.87 1.21 -6.71
C ALA A 54 29.86 1.18 -7.88
N PHE A 55 28.83 0.34 -7.78
CA PHE A 55 27.76 0.21 -8.78
C PHE A 55 26.67 1.27 -8.54
N LEU A 56 26.35 1.55 -7.27
CA LEU A 56 25.49 2.67 -6.87
C LEU A 56 25.99 4.01 -7.44
N LYS A 57 27.28 4.31 -7.32
CA LYS A 57 27.86 5.53 -7.91
C LYS A 57 27.73 5.64 -9.43
N LYS A 58 27.56 4.52 -10.15
CA LYS A 58 27.35 4.50 -11.62
C LYS A 58 25.88 4.66 -11.99
N LEU A 59 24.99 4.21 -11.11
CA LEU A 59 23.54 4.28 -11.25
C LEU A 59 22.99 5.65 -10.79
N ALA A 60 23.70 6.34 -9.89
CA ALA A 60 23.34 7.64 -9.34
C ALA A 60 22.89 8.70 -10.38
N PRO A 61 23.53 8.86 -11.55
CA PRO A 61 23.09 9.86 -12.53
C PRO A 61 21.90 9.44 -13.40
N HIS A 62 21.36 8.22 -13.28
CA HIS A 62 20.28 7.70 -14.14
C HIS A 62 19.00 7.34 -13.38
N ILE A 63 18.96 7.60 -12.08
CA ILE A 63 17.79 7.33 -11.24
C ILE A 63 17.20 8.66 -10.86
N LEU A 64 15.89 8.79 -11.09
CA LEU A 64 15.14 9.97 -10.72
C LEU A 64 15.20 10.05 -9.20
N ASP A 65 15.87 11.08 -8.70
CA ASP A 65 15.89 11.39 -7.29
C ASP A 65 14.51 11.92 -6.90
N SER A 66 13.57 11.01 -6.67
CA SER A 66 12.39 11.30 -5.86
C SER A 66 12.70 11.16 -4.36
N PHE A 67 13.97 10.96 -4.00
CA PHE A 67 14.47 10.87 -2.63
C PHE A 67 15.17 12.17 -2.24
N THR A 68 14.37 13.22 -2.06
CA THR A 68 14.54 14.39 -1.16
C THR A 68 14.30 15.75 -1.83
N VAL A 69 13.45 16.55 -1.17
CA VAL A 69 13.37 18.00 -1.39
C VAL A 69 14.30 18.65 -0.35
N GLU A 70 15.35 19.26 -0.90
CA GLU A 70 16.08 20.45 -0.43
C GLU A 70 17.08 20.31 0.74
N ASP A 71 18.36 20.20 0.36
CA ASP A 71 19.52 20.66 1.12
C ASP A 71 19.51 22.20 1.23
N GLU A 72 19.56 22.74 2.46
CA GLU A 72 20.17 24.05 2.72
C GLU A 72 21.48 23.87 3.50
N GLU A 73 22.56 24.26 2.85
CA GLU A 73 23.94 24.28 3.34
C GLU A 73 24.17 25.52 4.24
N ASN A 74 24.49 25.28 5.51
CA ASN A 74 25.05 26.21 6.50
C ASN A 74 26.49 26.60 6.10
N PRO A 75 26.99 27.86 6.15
CA PRO A 75 27.32 28.53 7.43
C PRO A 75 27.44 30.09 7.43
N ASP A 76 27.18 30.76 8.56
CA ASP A 76 27.94 31.99 8.88
C ASP A 76 27.97 32.32 10.38
N ASP A 77 29.20 32.55 10.81
CA ASP A 77 29.74 32.90 12.11
C ASP A 77 29.42 34.37 12.47
N ASN A 78 28.91 34.62 13.69
CA ASN A 78 29.31 35.80 14.46
C ASN A 78 28.82 35.76 15.93
N ASN A 79 29.73 35.31 16.79
CA ASN A 79 30.29 36.04 17.92
C ASN A 79 29.47 37.22 18.52
N ILE A 80 29.25 37.20 19.85
CA ILE A 80 29.77 38.19 20.82
C ILE A 80 29.44 37.69 22.25
N VAL A 81 30.51 37.23 22.91
CA VAL A 81 30.95 37.42 24.31
C VAL A 81 30.06 38.39 25.12
N SER A 82 29.76 38.20 26.41
CA SER A 82 30.70 38.04 27.52
C SER A 82 29.96 37.88 28.85
N ASP A 83 30.73 37.55 29.88
CA ASP A 83 30.48 37.81 31.31
C ASP A 83 29.67 36.71 32.02
N VAL A 84 30.13 36.10 33.11
CA VAL A 84 31.21 36.49 34.03
C VAL A 84 31.47 35.34 35.03
N GLU A 85 32.72 35.27 35.48
CA GLU A 85 33.23 34.68 36.74
C GLU A 85 33.33 33.15 36.91
N ASP A 86 34.55 32.69 36.64
CA ASP A 86 35.30 31.74 37.49
C ASP A 86 35.20 32.10 38.98
N GLU A 87 35.18 31.09 39.86
CA GLU A 87 36.28 30.82 40.80
C GLU A 87 35.90 29.72 41.81
N GLU A 88 36.66 28.62 41.68
CA GLU A 88 37.34 27.83 42.71
C GLU A 88 36.61 27.29 43.96
N SER A 89 36.71 25.94 44.06
CA SER A 89 36.75 25.12 45.27
C SER A 89 37.85 25.58 46.26
N PRO A 90 37.93 25.10 47.53
CA PRO A 90 38.49 23.75 47.76
C PRO A 90 38.02 23.00 49.02
N GLU A 91 38.32 21.70 49.01
CA GLU A 91 38.47 20.78 50.15
C GLU A 91 39.64 21.25 51.08
N ILE A 92 39.75 20.93 52.37
CA ILE A 92 40.37 19.70 52.94
C ILE A 92 40.40 19.84 54.49
N GLU A 93 40.07 18.72 55.16
CA GLU A 93 40.60 18.06 56.38
C GLU A 93 41.13 18.77 57.67
N GLU A 94 41.00 17.97 58.75
CA GLU A 94 41.89 17.80 59.92
C GLU A 94 42.01 18.94 60.97
N ASN A 95 42.18 18.73 62.29
CA ASN A 95 42.13 17.61 63.23
C ASN A 95 42.38 18.21 64.65
N LEU A 96 42.15 17.39 65.68
CA LEU A 96 42.56 17.46 67.10
C LEU A 96 41.96 18.59 67.98
N SER A 97 41.73 18.43 69.29
CA SER A 97 41.49 17.37 70.29
C SER A 97 41.54 18.13 71.65
N GLU A 98 41.19 17.45 72.76
CA GLU A 98 41.56 17.80 74.16
C GLU A 98 40.60 18.78 74.90
N ASN A 99 40.08 18.56 76.11
CA ASN A 99 40.38 17.66 77.23
C ASN A 99 39.15 17.52 78.18
N GLY A 100 39.15 16.51 79.06
CA GLY A 100 38.53 16.63 80.40
C GLY A 100 37.56 15.53 80.87
N GLU A 101 38.09 14.58 81.64
CA GLU A 101 37.49 13.42 82.36
C GLU A 101 36.22 13.72 83.21
N ILE A 102 35.34 12.75 83.56
CA ILE A 102 35.46 11.77 84.69
C ILE A 102 34.48 10.56 84.54
N SER A 103 34.99 9.38 84.90
CA SER A 103 34.48 7.97 85.04
C SER A 103 33.26 7.71 85.98
N PRO A 104 32.63 6.50 86.18
CA PRO A 104 32.66 5.18 85.48
C PRO A 104 31.27 4.60 85.05
N GLU A 105 31.31 3.49 84.29
CA GLU A 105 30.27 2.56 83.76
C GLU A 105 29.05 2.17 84.66
N PRO A 106 27.87 1.77 84.10
CA PRO A 106 27.73 0.43 83.48
C PRO A 106 26.73 0.27 82.30
N THR A 107 27.10 -0.58 81.33
CA THR A 107 26.27 -1.46 80.47
C THR A 107 24.86 -1.02 80.03
N LYS A 108 24.61 -0.79 78.72
CA LYS A 108 23.23 -0.81 78.19
C LYS A 108 23.08 -1.32 76.75
N LYS A 109 22.12 -2.26 76.65
CA LYS A 109 21.47 -2.97 75.52
C LYS A 109 21.30 -2.18 74.19
N PRO A 110 21.17 -2.91 73.05
CA PRO A 110 21.25 -2.34 71.70
C PRO A 110 20.22 -1.23 71.48
N ALA A 111 20.65 -0.21 70.76
CA ALA A 111 19.91 1.02 70.52
C ALA A 111 18.47 0.73 70.07
N SER A 112 17.50 0.99 70.96
CA SER A 112 16.09 1.03 70.60
C SER A 112 15.87 2.27 69.75
N VAL A 113 15.55 2.08 68.47
CA VAL A 113 15.19 3.17 67.56
C VAL A 113 14.11 4.02 68.22
N THR A 114 14.45 5.28 68.51
CA THR A 114 13.54 6.23 69.16
C THR A 114 12.35 6.47 68.23
N ARG A 115 11.12 6.52 68.76
CA ARG A 115 9.89 6.65 67.94
C ARG A 115 9.94 7.81 66.93
N GLY A 116 10.65 8.90 67.27
CA GLY A 116 10.93 10.01 66.35
C GLY A 116 11.91 9.68 65.23
N GLN A 117 12.92 8.84 65.49
CA GLN A 117 13.86 8.33 64.48
C GLN A 117 13.18 7.36 63.52
N ALA A 118 12.27 6.51 64.02
CA ALA A 118 11.43 5.65 63.18
C ALA A 118 10.49 6.46 62.28
N LEU A 119 9.93 7.56 62.79
CA LEU A 119 9.11 8.49 62.01
C LEU A 119 9.93 9.18 60.91
N MET A 120 11.13 9.69 61.24
CA MET A 120 12.02 10.33 60.26
C MET A 120 12.50 9.34 59.18
N MET A 121 12.77 8.09 59.57
CA MET A 121 13.13 7.03 58.63
C MET A 121 11.95 6.65 57.72
N ALA A 122 10.72 6.61 58.25
CA ALA A 122 9.52 6.35 57.47
C ALA A 122 9.23 7.48 56.46
N ILE A 123 9.33 8.75 56.88
CA ILE A 123 9.16 9.92 55.99
C ILE A 123 10.21 9.91 54.89
N GLY A 124 11.49 9.67 55.24
CA GLY A 124 12.57 9.57 54.27
C GLY A 124 12.37 8.44 53.25
N SER A 125 11.93 7.26 53.73
CA SER A 125 11.64 6.12 52.84
C SER A 125 10.48 6.39 51.88
N GLY A 126 9.47 7.14 52.31
CA GLY A 126 8.34 7.55 51.46
C GLY A 126 8.75 8.53 50.36
N PHE A 127 9.57 9.53 50.70
CA PHE A 127 10.13 10.46 49.70
C PHE A 127 11.01 9.74 48.69
N LEU A 128 11.85 8.80 49.15
CA LEU A 128 12.70 8.00 48.28
C LEU A 128 11.87 7.12 47.35
N ALA A 129 10.83 6.45 47.86
CA ALA A 129 9.93 5.64 47.05
C ALA A 129 9.16 6.48 46.02
N PHE A 130 8.73 7.69 46.40
CA PHE A 130 8.08 8.63 45.49
C PHE A 130 9.02 9.12 44.38
N ALA A 131 10.26 9.47 44.73
CA ALA A 131 11.27 9.87 43.76
C ALA A 131 11.59 8.73 42.78
N LEU A 132 11.74 7.50 43.28
CA LEU A 132 11.93 6.32 42.44
C LEU A 132 10.71 6.04 41.54
N ALA A 133 9.48 6.23 42.03
CA ALA A 133 8.28 6.07 41.22
C ALA A 133 8.22 7.10 40.09
N LEU A 134 8.58 8.36 40.36
CA LEU A 134 8.68 9.38 39.32
C LEU A 134 9.72 9.00 38.26
N ILE A 135 10.93 8.62 38.70
CA ILE A 135 12.00 8.19 37.79
C ILE A 135 11.55 6.97 36.97
N PHE A 136 10.85 6.01 37.59
CA PHE A 136 10.33 4.83 36.92
C PHE A 136 9.26 5.18 35.88
N VAL A 137 8.33 6.09 36.19
CA VAL A 137 7.34 6.59 35.23
C VAL A 137 8.03 7.31 34.07
N PHE A 138 9.00 8.19 34.35
CA PHE A 138 9.77 8.86 33.31
C PHE A 138 10.61 7.89 32.49
N SER A 139 11.15 6.85 33.10
CA SER A 139 11.91 5.80 32.42
C SER A 139 11.03 4.93 31.53
N ILE A 140 9.79 4.61 31.95
CA ILE A 140 8.80 3.95 31.08
C ILE A 140 8.39 4.87 29.94
N LEU A 141 8.15 6.15 30.22
CA LEU A 141 7.73 7.11 29.20
C LEU A 141 8.83 7.39 28.18
N ALA A 142 10.09 7.41 28.60
CA ALA A 142 11.26 7.52 27.74
C ALA A 142 11.59 6.19 27.02
N GLY A 143 11.46 5.06 27.73
CA GLY A 143 11.87 3.73 27.28
C GLY A 143 10.85 3.01 26.39
N LEU A 144 9.55 3.22 26.59
CA LEU A 144 8.53 2.77 25.62
C LEU A 144 8.54 3.61 24.34
N ASN A 145 9.22 4.75 24.36
CA ASN A 145 9.13 5.74 23.30
C ASN A 145 10.49 6.12 22.70
N ASN A 146 11.56 5.36 22.95
CA ASN A 146 12.90 5.48 22.35
C ASN A 146 13.45 6.91 22.11
N GLY A 147 12.99 7.92 22.87
CA GLY A 147 13.32 9.34 22.64
C GLY A 147 12.57 10.05 21.50
N SER A 148 11.51 9.47 20.92
CA SER A 148 10.68 10.17 19.94
C SER A 148 9.19 10.00 20.27
N LEU A 149 8.53 11.04 20.80
CA LEU A 149 7.14 11.25 20.37
C LEU A 149 7.26 11.54 18.87
N HIS A 150 7.22 10.48 18.04
CA HIS A 150 7.16 10.62 16.60
C HIS A 150 5.77 11.17 16.30
N PHE A 151 5.62 12.49 16.41
CA PHE A 151 4.56 13.20 15.73
C PHE A 151 4.76 12.90 14.25
N ALA A 152 3.75 12.31 13.59
CA ALA A 152 3.79 12.10 12.16
C ALA A 152 4.29 13.38 11.50
N SER A 153 5.39 13.29 10.77
CA SER A 153 5.99 14.44 10.11
C SER A 153 4.94 15.05 9.16
N PRO A 154 4.89 16.38 9.00
CA PRO A 154 3.92 17.00 8.09
C PRO A 154 3.97 16.43 6.67
N SER A 155 5.13 15.94 6.22
CA SER A 155 5.31 15.24 4.95
C SER A 155 4.61 13.87 4.91
N GLU A 156 4.68 13.05 5.95
CA GLU A 156 3.95 11.76 6.02
C GLU A 156 2.43 11.96 5.95
N ILE A 157 1.91 13.04 6.54
CA ILE A 157 0.48 13.40 6.45
C ILE A 157 0.12 13.81 5.02
N ASN A 158 1.00 14.53 4.33
CA ASN A 158 0.80 14.90 2.92
C ASN A 158 0.83 13.66 2.01
N HIS A 159 1.73 12.70 2.26
CA HIS A 159 1.76 11.43 1.52
C HIS A 159 0.49 10.61 1.74
N LEU A 160 0.01 10.53 2.98
CA LEU A 160 -1.23 9.85 3.32
C LEU A 160 -2.43 10.54 2.66
N GLY A 161 -2.45 11.87 2.61
CA GLY A 161 -3.46 12.66 1.90
C GLY A 161 -3.51 12.31 0.40
N ASN A 162 -2.34 12.31 -0.25
CA ASN A 162 -2.23 11.95 -1.67
C ASN A 162 -2.64 10.49 -1.94
N GLN A 163 -2.33 9.56 -1.01
CA GLN A 163 -2.79 8.17 -1.10
C GLN A 163 -4.31 8.05 -0.98
N LEU A 164 -4.93 8.74 -0.01
CA LEU A 164 -6.38 8.76 0.14
C LEU A 164 -7.08 9.36 -1.08
N GLU A 165 -6.50 10.40 -1.68
CA GLU A 165 -7.00 11.00 -2.91
C GLU A 165 -6.91 10.00 -4.08
N SER A 166 -5.78 9.30 -4.22
CA SER A 166 -5.62 8.26 -5.25
C SER A 166 -6.58 7.08 -5.07
N MET A 167 -6.84 6.66 -3.82
CA MET A 167 -7.80 5.62 -3.51
C MET A 167 -9.24 6.06 -3.82
N SER A 168 -9.58 7.32 -3.53
CA SER A 168 -10.88 7.88 -3.89
C SER A 168 -11.08 7.86 -5.41
N VAL A 169 -10.05 8.22 -6.18
CA VAL A 169 -10.10 8.14 -7.65
C VAL A 169 -10.30 6.69 -8.11
N GLN A 170 -9.57 5.73 -7.56
CA GLN A 170 -9.76 4.31 -7.90
C GLN A 170 -11.18 3.82 -7.58
N LEU A 171 -11.78 4.26 -6.47
CA LEU A 171 -13.16 3.93 -6.14
C LEU A 171 -14.15 4.51 -7.16
N THR A 172 -13.93 5.74 -7.62
CA THR A 172 -14.78 6.33 -8.69
C THR A 172 -14.63 5.58 -10.02
N THR A 173 -13.41 5.18 -10.38
CA THR A 173 -13.20 4.37 -11.59
C THR A 173 -13.87 3.00 -11.48
N LEU A 174 -13.84 2.37 -10.31
CA LEU A 174 -14.49 1.10 -10.09
C LEU A 174 -16.02 1.22 -10.18
N GLU A 175 -16.59 2.31 -9.71
CA GLU A 175 -18.01 2.63 -9.88
C GLU A 175 -18.38 2.80 -11.37
N ASP A 176 -17.58 3.57 -12.10
CA ASP A 176 -17.74 3.74 -13.56
C ASP A 176 -17.63 2.40 -14.31
N ASP A 177 -16.69 1.53 -13.92
CA ASP A 177 -16.51 0.21 -14.51
C ASP A 177 -17.72 -0.70 -14.24
N VAL A 178 -18.27 -0.66 -13.03
CA VAL A 178 -19.49 -1.41 -12.66
C VAL A 178 -20.69 -0.91 -13.47
N ASP A 179 -20.85 0.40 -13.64
CA ASP A 179 -21.90 0.98 -14.47
C ASP A 179 -21.71 0.60 -15.95
N GLY A 180 -20.47 0.59 -16.43
CA GLY A 180 -20.13 0.11 -17.76
C GLY A 180 -20.49 -1.37 -17.96
N LEU A 181 -20.20 -2.24 -16.99
CA LEU A 181 -20.59 -3.65 -17.01
C LEU A 181 -22.10 -3.82 -16.99
N ARG A 182 -22.81 -3.03 -16.18
CA ARG A 182 -24.28 -3.05 -16.12
C ARG A 182 -24.90 -2.65 -17.46
N SER A 183 -24.38 -1.61 -18.11
CA SER A 183 -24.83 -1.19 -19.45
C SER A 183 -24.57 -2.28 -20.49
N ARG A 184 -23.41 -2.96 -20.44
CA ARG A 184 -23.14 -4.11 -21.33
C ARG A 184 -24.13 -5.25 -21.10
N LEU A 185 -24.51 -5.51 -19.86
CA LEU A 185 -25.48 -6.55 -19.51
C LEU A 185 -26.88 -6.21 -20.03
N ASP A 186 -27.30 -4.94 -19.92
CA ASP A 186 -28.56 -4.44 -20.49
C ASP A 186 -28.59 -4.60 -22.03
N ASN A 187 -27.48 -4.26 -22.71
CA ASN A 187 -27.34 -4.49 -24.14
C ASN A 187 -27.45 -5.98 -24.53
N MET A 188 -27.02 -6.91 -23.66
CA MET A 188 -27.19 -8.35 -23.88
C MET A 188 -28.65 -8.80 -23.68
N GLU A 189 -29.39 -8.19 -22.77
CA GLU A 189 -30.84 -8.44 -22.63
C GLU A 189 -31.59 -8.03 -23.90
N ILE A 190 -31.25 -6.87 -24.47
CA ILE A 190 -31.81 -6.41 -25.75
C ILE A 190 -31.47 -7.40 -26.87
N LEU A 191 -30.22 -7.88 -26.96
CA LEU A 191 -29.84 -8.89 -27.95
C LEU A 191 -30.63 -10.19 -27.77
N SER A 192 -30.86 -10.63 -26.54
CA SER A 192 -31.68 -11.81 -26.24
C SER A 192 -33.13 -11.64 -26.72
N ASN A 193 -33.72 -10.46 -26.50
CA ASN A 193 -35.06 -10.15 -27.00
C ASN A 193 -35.11 -10.18 -28.53
N ARG A 194 -34.08 -9.64 -29.20
CA ARG A 194 -33.96 -9.69 -30.67
C ARG A 194 -33.80 -11.11 -31.20
N ILE A 195 -33.03 -11.96 -30.51
CA ILE A 195 -32.86 -13.37 -30.87
C ILE A 195 -34.20 -14.11 -30.76
N ARG A 196 -34.97 -13.89 -29.69
CA ARG A 196 -36.32 -14.47 -29.54
C ARG A 196 -37.23 -14.05 -30.70
N THR A 197 -37.24 -12.76 -31.06
CA THR A 197 -38.01 -12.30 -32.22
C THR A 197 -37.54 -12.97 -33.51
N ALA A 198 -36.22 -13.12 -33.71
CA ALA A 198 -35.69 -13.81 -34.88
C ALA A 198 -36.13 -15.30 -34.91
N GLU A 199 -36.08 -15.99 -33.78
CA GLU A 199 -36.56 -17.36 -33.62
C GLU A 199 -38.07 -17.48 -33.94
N ASP A 200 -38.88 -16.57 -33.43
CA ASP A 200 -40.33 -16.52 -33.70
C ASP A 200 -40.62 -16.27 -35.19
N THR A 201 -39.86 -15.38 -35.83
CA THR A 201 -39.98 -15.14 -37.28
C THR A 201 -39.60 -16.39 -38.09
N LEU A 202 -38.55 -17.11 -37.70
CA LEU A 202 -38.15 -18.36 -38.34
C LEU A 202 -39.22 -19.45 -38.19
N LYS A 203 -39.83 -19.55 -37.01
CA LYS A 203 -40.94 -20.49 -36.76
C LYS A 203 -42.14 -20.17 -37.64
N THR A 204 -42.54 -18.90 -37.70
CA THR A 204 -43.65 -18.45 -38.55
C THR A 204 -43.38 -18.77 -40.02
N LEU A 205 -42.16 -18.50 -40.50
CA LEU A 205 -41.74 -18.80 -41.87
C LEU A 205 -41.81 -20.31 -42.18
N ASN A 206 -41.43 -21.14 -41.21
CA ASN A 206 -41.53 -22.58 -41.34
C ASN A 206 -42.99 -23.06 -41.39
N ASP A 207 -43.85 -22.51 -40.54
CA ASP A 207 -45.29 -22.82 -40.53
C ASP A 207 -45.95 -22.40 -41.86
N ASP A 208 -45.61 -21.21 -42.39
CA ASP A 208 -46.08 -20.73 -43.70
C ASP A 208 -45.65 -21.66 -44.85
N PHE A 209 -44.44 -22.21 -44.79
CA PHE A 209 -43.94 -23.15 -45.78
C PHE A 209 -44.73 -24.46 -45.76
N GLU A 210 -45.08 -24.98 -44.59
CA GLU A 210 -45.91 -26.17 -44.43
C GLU A 210 -47.33 -25.96 -45.02
N ILE A 211 -47.92 -24.79 -44.78
CA ILE A 211 -49.20 -24.40 -45.38
C ILE A 211 -49.11 -24.34 -46.91
N LEU A 212 -48.07 -23.73 -47.45
CA LEU A 212 -47.86 -23.64 -48.90
C LEU A 212 -47.68 -25.02 -49.54
N GLN A 213 -46.95 -25.93 -48.90
CA GLN A 213 -46.83 -27.31 -49.37
C GLN A 213 -48.18 -28.02 -49.40
N THR A 214 -48.97 -27.85 -48.34
CA THR A 214 -50.32 -28.41 -48.25
C THR A 214 -51.22 -27.87 -49.36
N ASN A 215 -51.20 -26.55 -49.59
CA ASN A 215 -51.96 -25.92 -50.67
C ASN A 215 -51.54 -26.42 -52.05
N ASN A 216 -50.24 -26.59 -52.29
CA ASN A 216 -49.75 -27.13 -53.55
C ASN A 216 -50.21 -28.59 -53.76
N GLY A 217 -50.16 -29.42 -52.72
CA GLY A 217 -50.69 -30.79 -52.77
C GLY A 217 -52.20 -30.83 -53.05
N ASN A 218 -52.97 -29.92 -52.44
CA ASN A 218 -54.40 -29.79 -52.71
C ASN A 218 -54.67 -29.37 -54.17
N ILE A 219 -53.90 -28.43 -54.72
CA ILE A 219 -53.99 -28.03 -56.12
C ILE A 219 -53.69 -29.21 -57.05
N GLN A 220 -52.64 -29.99 -56.75
CA GLN A 220 -52.31 -31.19 -57.52
C GLN A 220 -53.48 -32.19 -57.51
N THR A 221 -54.08 -32.44 -56.34
CA THR A 221 -55.25 -33.33 -56.21
C THR A 221 -56.44 -32.83 -57.03
N VAL A 222 -56.73 -31.52 -56.99
CA VAL A 222 -57.80 -30.91 -57.81
C VAL A 222 -57.51 -31.09 -59.30
N MET A 223 -56.29 -30.84 -59.75
CA MET A 223 -55.88 -31.02 -61.15
C MET A 223 -56.01 -32.49 -61.59
N GLU A 224 -55.69 -33.45 -60.74
CA GLU A 224 -55.90 -34.87 -61.03
C GLU A 224 -57.38 -35.22 -61.15
N SER A 225 -58.22 -34.77 -60.21
CA SER A 225 -59.67 -35.00 -60.29
C SER A 225 -60.31 -34.40 -61.55
N LEU A 226 -59.86 -33.20 -61.97
CA LEU A 226 -60.33 -32.54 -63.18
C LEU A 226 -59.86 -33.29 -64.43
N ARG A 227 -58.62 -33.78 -64.45
CA ARG A 227 -58.10 -34.63 -65.52
C ARG A 227 -58.95 -35.89 -65.64
N ASP A 228 -59.22 -36.56 -64.54
CA ASP A 228 -59.94 -37.82 -64.54
C ASP A 228 -61.41 -37.61 -64.97
N LEU A 229 -62.06 -36.53 -64.53
CA LEU A 229 -63.40 -36.13 -64.99
C LEU A 229 -63.42 -35.79 -66.48
N LEU A 230 -62.38 -35.12 -66.99
CA LEU A 230 -62.25 -34.85 -68.43
C LEU A 230 -62.07 -36.13 -69.23
N LEU A 231 -61.28 -37.08 -68.74
CA LEU A 231 -61.10 -38.39 -69.37
C LEU A 231 -62.40 -39.20 -69.35
N GLU A 232 -63.23 -39.05 -68.32
CA GLU A 232 -64.55 -39.70 -68.25
C GLU A 232 -65.58 -39.05 -69.18
N LEU A 233 -65.60 -37.72 -69.30
CA LEU A 233 -66.54 -37.00 -70.17
C LEU A 233 -66.14 -37.05 -71.65
N PHE A 234 -64.84 -37.09 -71.94
CA PHE A 234 -64.27 -37.19 -73.26
C PHE A 234 -63.27 -38.35 -73.32
N PRO A 235 -63.76 -39.60 -73.39
CA PRO A 235 -62.87 -40.74 -73.53
C PRO A 235 -62.03 -40.58 -74.80
N PRO A 236 -60.73 -40.94 -74.75
CA PRO A 236 -59.86 -40.81 -75.91
C PRO A 236 -60.49 -41.58 -77.07
N THR A 237 -60.73 -40.89 -78.18
CA THR A 237 -61.23 -41.54 -79.39
C THR A 237 -60.18 -42.55 -79.83
N GLU A 238 -60.47 -43.84 -79.63
CA GLU A 238 -59.68 -44.90 -80.24
C GLU A 238 -59.58 -44.59 -81.73
N LYS A 239 -58.37 -44.32 -82.21
CA LYS A 239 -58.08 -44.36 -83.63
C LYS A 239 -58.23 -45.82 -84.04
N THR A 240 -59.37 -46.13 -84.66
CA THR A 240 -59.54 -47.33 -85.47
C THR A 240 -58.53 -47.26 -86.62
N GLU A 241 -57.44 -48.00 -86.49
CA GLU A 241 -56.65 -48.53 -87.61
C GLU A 241 -57.03 -49.99 -87.85
#